data_AF-A0A383EBT8-F1
#
_entry.id   AF-A0A383EBT8-F1
#
_cell.length_a   1.000
_cell.length_b   1.000
_cell.length_c   1.000
_cell.angle_alpha   90.00
_cell.angle_beta   90.00
_cell.angle_gamma   90.00
#
_symmetry.space_group_name_H-M   'P 1'
#
loop_
_entity.id
_entity.type
_entity.pdbx_description
1 polymer ?
#
loop_
_entity_poly.entity_id
_entity_poly.type
_entity_poly.pdbx_seq_one_letter_code
_entity_poly.pdbx_strand_id
1 'polypeptide(L)'
;KYVWKDVNLYFRIIRPFGQKPTLLSQSPGFETPFLGLIKKVVFKNRRYIQGPKLNTPDIYGTHFILYGLTQANLGGNKVKETVVLDNNYHLRVYSPRGKVVVKSDTYYGHDPRLIEVGVVDEELGNLTTGGGDSVGREGAVRYKGRLQFVKNGGRRFLVLPKNYVAGNGLLNQLVIVNNSGLVILGVNREGFEKVLESNKQKGFLAAFRVVPRKGGAGADVHILRTERNFIS
;
A
#
# COMPACT_ATOMS: atom_id res chain seq x y z
N LYS A 1 11.86 -25.52 16.65
CA LYS A 1 11.16 -25.02 15.42
C LYS A 1 11.06 -23.51 15.54
N TYR A 2 12.10 -22.76 15.16
CA TYR A 2 12.09 -21.31 15.32
C TYR A 2 11.48 -20.67 14.07
N VAL A 3 10.19 -20.34 14.16
CA VAL A 3 9.61 -19.26 13.36
C VAL A 3 10.41 -18.02 13.72
N TRP A 4 10.98 -17.36 12.71
CA TRP A 4 11.86 -16.18 12.79
C TRP A 4 11.49 -15.28 14.00
N LYS A 5 12.17 -15.47 15.15
CA LYS A 5 11.92 -14.72 16.39
C LYS A 5 12.63 -13.37 16.29
N ASP A 6 12.07 -12.35 16.92
CA ASP A 6 12.70 -11.03 17.12
C ASP A 6 12.98 -10.25 15.83
N VAL A 7 12.16 -10.47 14.81
CA VAL A 7 12.32 -9.78 13.52
C VAL A 7 11.66 -8.42 13.57
N ASN A 8 12.49 -7.39 13.65
CA ASN A 8 12.02 -6.02 13.58
C ASN A 8 11.91 -5.57 12.10
N LEU A 9 10.93 -6.09 11.37
CA LEU A 9 10.65 -5.72 9.98
C LEU A 9 9.15 -5.56 9.73
N TYR A 10 8.78 -4.61 8.88
CA TYR A 10 7.45 -4.59 8.27
C TYR A 10 7.39 -5.61 7.14
N PHE A 11 6.22 -6.24 6.97
CA PHE A 11 6.00 -7.26 5.95
C PHE A 11 4.78 -6.98 5.07
N ARG A 12 4.90 -7.35 3.79
CA ARG A 12 3.79 -7.27 2.85
C ARG A 12 3.87 -8.32 1.75
N ILE A 13 2.73 -8.93 1.44
CA ILE A 13 2.61 -9.78 0.27
C ILE A 13 2.01 -8.98 -0.89
N ILE A 14 2.68 -9.00 -2.04
CA ILE A 14 2.13 -8.52 -3.32
C ILE A 14 1.83 -9.70 -4.24
N ARG A 15 0.87 -9.52 -5.16
CA ARG A 15 0.43 -10.57 -6.09
C ARG A 15 0.39 -10.01 -7.53
N PRO A 16 1.51 -10.06 -8.27
CA PRO A 16 1.53 -9.68 -9.68
C PRO A 16 0.71 -10.65 -10.55
N PHE A 17 0.29 -10.21 -11.73
CA PHE A 17 -0.45 -11.07 -12.67
C PHE A 17 0.32 -12.33 -13.04
N GLY A 18 -0.34 -13.49 -12.89
CA GLY A 18 0.19 -14.80 -13.33
C GLY A 18 1.47 -15.25 -12.61
N GLN A 19 1.80 -14.63 -11.47
CA GLN A 19 3.02 -14.93 -10.72
C GLN A 19 2.69 -15.38 -9.30
N LYS A 20 3.62 -16.16 -8.71
CA LYS A 20 3.51 -16.53 -7.30
C LYS A 20 3.52 -15.27 -6.43
N PRO A 21 2.74 -15.24 -5.32
CA PRO A 21 2.81 -14.15 -4.35
C PRO A 21 4.25 -13.90 -3.90
N THR A 22 4.65 -12.65 -3.78
CA THR A 22 5.98 -12.24 -3.32
C THR A 22 5.86 -11.61 -1.95
N LEU A 23 6.57 -12.16 -0.95
CA LEU A 23 6.73 -11.53 0.35
C LEU A 23 7.80 -10.45 0.25
N LEU A 24 7.50 -9.28 0.77
CA LEU A 24 8.36 -8.10 0.82
C LEU A 24 8.58 -7.72 2.28
N SER A 25 9.72 -7.10 2.56
CA SER A 25 10.00 -6.48 3.85
C SER A 25 10.71 -5.14 3.70
N GLN A 26 10.56 -4.31 4.73
CA GLN A 26 11.27 -3.05 4.89
C GLN A 26 11.54 -2.83 6.38
N SER A 27 12.70 -2.24 6.70
CA SER A 27 13.07 -1.97 8.09
C SER A 27 12.26 -0.79 8.65
N PRO A 28 11.96 -0.77 9.95
CA PRO A 28 11.52 0.45 10.61
C PRO A 28 12.67 1.47 10.65
N GLY A 29 12.34 2.75 10.72
CA GLY A 29 13.31 3.82 10.94
C GLY A 29 13.09 4.54 12.27
N PHE A 30 14.06 5.39 12.61
CA PHE A 30 14.06 6.22 13.81
C PHE A 30 13.30 7.52 13.58
N GLU A 31 13.73 8.31 12.58
CA GLU A 31 13.10 9.60 12.25
C GLU A 31 11.88 9.45 11.36
N THR A 32 11.81 8.34 10.61
CA THR A 32 10.70 8.01 9.71
C THR A 32 10.27 6.56 9.95
N PRO A 33 8.99 6.19 9.74
CA PRO A 33 8.53 4.83 10.02
C PRO A 33 9.18 3.75 9.14
N PHE A 34 9.81 4.10 8.02
CA PHE A 34 10.42 3.15 7.08
C PHE A 34 11.84 3.55 6.71
N LEU A 35 12.79 2.64 6.93
CA LEU A 35 14.19 2.83 6.59
C LEU A 35 14.63 1.91 5.45
N GLY A 36 15.37 2.50 4.51
CA GLY A 36 16.05 1.79 3.44
C GLY A 36 15.12 1.18 2.38
N LEU A 37 15.71 0.31 1.56
CA LEU A 37 15.05 -0.28 0.39
C LEU A 37 14.08 -1.40 0.76
N ILE A 38 13.00 -1.53 -0.01
CA ILE A 38 12.11 -2.69 0.06
C ILE A 38 12.85 -3.92 -0.48
N LYS A 39 12.91 -5.00 0.29
CA LYS A 39 13.56 -6.26 -0.11
C LYS A 39 12.53 -7.38 -0.29
N LYS A 40 12.81 -8.32 -1.19
CA LYS A 40 12.06 -9.57 -1.27
C LYS A 40 12.46 -10.48 -0.12
N VAL A 41 11.54 -11.29 0.37
CA VAL A 41 11.81 -12.33 1.36
C VAL A 41 11.53 -13.68 0.73
N VAL A 42 12.47 -14.61 0.87
CA VAL A 42 12.37 -15.95 0.31
C VAL A 42 12.50 -17.00 1.40
N PHE A 43 11.78 -18.10 1.27
CA PHE A 43 11.92 -19.25 2.15
C PHE A 43 12.97 -20.21 1.54
N LYS A 44 14.12 -20.34 2.19
CA LYS A 44 15.24 -21.20 1.76
C LYS A 44 15.82 -21.89 2.99
N ASN A 45 16.24 -23.14 2.87
CA ASN A 45 16.88 -23.91 3.96
C ASN A 45 16.07 -23.88 5.27
N ARG A 46 14.74 -24.06 5.16
CA ARG A 46 13.78 -24.05 6.28
C ARG A 46 13.70 -22.72 7.06
N ARG A 47 14.16 -21.60 6.48
CA ARG A 47 14.13 -20.27 7.10
C ARG A 47 13.70 -19.20 6.09
N TYR A 48 13.13 -18.10 6.59
CA TYR A 48 12.93 -16.90 5.78
C TYR A 48 14.20 -16.06 5.80
N ILE A 49 14.64 -15.62 4.62
CA ILE A 49 15.82 -14.77 4.45
C ILE A 49 15.48 -13.57 3.58
N GLN A 50 16.04 -12.41 3.90
CA GLN A 50 15.99 -11.26 3.00
C GLN A 50 16.79 -11.59 1.73
N GLY A 51 16.17 -11.38 0.58
CA GLY A 51 16.75 -11.56 -0.74
C GLY A 51 17.04 -10.21 -1.40
N PRO A 52 17.02 -10.14 -2.75
CA PRO A 52 17.37 -8.93 -3.48
C PRO A 52 16.37 -7.79 -3.23
N LYS A 53 16.84 -6.55 -3.41
CA LYS A 53 15.98 -5.37 -3.42
C LYS A 53 14.86 -5.51 -4.45
N LEU A 54 13.70 -4.94 -4.16
CA LEU A 54 12.64 -4.76 -5.12
C LEU A 54 13.14 -3.81 -6.22
N ASN A 55 12.86 -4.13 -7.48
CA ASN A 55 13.29 -3.28 -8.59
C ASN A 55 12.33 -2.11 -8.75
N THR A 56 12.38 -1.16 -7.82
CA THR A 56 11.69 0.13 -7.91
C THR A 56 12.52 1.11 -8.74
N PRO A 57 11.87 2.00 -9.52
CA PRO A 57 12.59 3.01 -10.27
C PRO A 57 13.32 3.97 -9.34
N ASP A 58 14.43 4.52 -9.80
CA ASP A 58 15.13 5.62 -9.12
C ASP A 58 14.50 6.94 -9.54
N ILE A 59 13.97 7.70 -8.57
CA ILE A 59 13.26 8.95 -8.79
C ILE A 59 13.71 9.92 -7.71
N TYR A 60 14.28 11.04 -8.13
CA TYR A 60 14.77 12.07 -7.23
C TYR A 60 13.68 12.50 -6.22
N GLY A 61 14.03 12.52 -4.94
CA GLY A 61 13.14 12.90 -3.85
C GLY A 61 12.00 11.92 -3.55
N THR A 62 12.00 10.71 -4.13
CA THR A 62 10.93 9.71 -3.88
C THR A 62 11.46 8.51 -3.10
N HIS A 63 10.94 8.34 -1.89
CA HIS A 63 11.18 7.15 -1.08
C HIS A 63 9.98 6.21 -1.14
N PHE A 64 10.19 5.00 -1.67
CA PHE A 64 9.13 3.99 -1.72
C PHE A 64 8.99 3.29 -0.37
N ILE A 65 7.77 3.35 0.17
CA ILE A 65 7.39 2.57 1.36
C ILE A 65 6.66 1.30 0.99
N LEU A 66 6.68 0.33 1.90
CA LEU A 66 6.10 -1.00 1.71
C LEU A 66 4.58 -1.00 1.45
N TYR A 67 3.86 -0.03 2.01
CA TYR A 67 2.41 0.09 1.91
C TYR A 67 1.99 0.98 0.73
N GLY A 68 0.81 0.69 0.15
CA GLY A 68 0.36 1.39 -1.05
C GLY A 68 1.15 1.06 -2.31
N LEU A 69 2.00 0.03 -2.32
CA LEU A 69 2.85 -0.35 -3.46
C LEU A 69 2.53 -1.76 -3.97
N THR A 70 2.58 -1.93 -5.30
CA THR A 70 2.60 -3.22 -5.99
C THR A 70 3.41 -3.12 -7.29
N GLN A 71 3.71 -4.26 -7.90
CA GLN A 71 4.38 -4.31 -9.21
C GLN A 71 3.74 -5.36 -10.10
N ALA A 72 3.58 -5.05 -11.37
CA ALA A 72 3.16 -6.03 -12.38
C ALA A 72 3.65 -5.59 -13.76
N ASN A 73 3.68 -6.55 -14.69
CA ASN A 73 3.86 -6.27 -16.10
C ASN A 73 2.49 -5.85 -16.68
N LEU A 74 2.29 -4.55 -16.83
CA LEU A 74 1.07 -3.96 -17.38
C LEU A 74 1.11 -3.97 -18.91
N GLY A 75 2.25 -3.60 -19.51
CA GLY A 75 2.41 -3.43 -20.96
C GLY A 75 2.63 -4.70 -21.78
N GLY A 76 2.85 -5.86 -21.15
CA GLY A 76 3.13 -7.13 -21.83
C GLY A 76 4.61 -7.35 -22.20
N ASN A 77 5.49 -6.38 -21.97
CA ASN A 77 6.91 -6.38 -22.38
C ASN A 77 7.86 -7.17 -21.44
N LYS A 78 7.32 -7.99 -20.54
CA LYS A 78 8.01 -8.74 -19.46
C LYS A 78 8.67 -7.88 -18.37
N VAL A 79 8.78 -6.57 -18.55
CA VAL A 79 9.27 -5.66 -17.52
C VAL A 79 8.10 -5.26 -16.62
N LYS A 80 8.37 -5.02 -15.35
CA LYS A 80 7.33 -4.66 -14.37
C LYS A 80 7.32 -3.16 -14.15
N GLU A 81 6.16 -2.56 -14.29
CA GLU A 81 5.88 -1.22 -13.79
C GLU A 81 5.64 -1.25 -12.28
N THR A 82 5.94 -0.13 -11.63
CA THR A 82 5.69 0.08 -10.20
C THR A 82 4.43 0.90 -10.04
N VAL A 83 3.43 0.34 -9.36
CA VAL A 83 2.15 1.02 -9.09
C VAL A 83 2.10 1.40 -7.63
N VAL A 84 1.87 2.67 -7.35
CA VAL A 84 1.87 3.21 -6.00
C VAL A 84 0.70 4.14 -5.75
N LEU A 85 0.31 4.26 -4.48
CA LEU A 85 -0.37 5.43 -3.97
C LEU A 85 0.69 6.47 -3.58
N ASP A 86 0.66 7.65 -4.22
CA ASP A 86 1.57 8.74 -3.87
C ASP A 86 1.21 9.33 -2.48
N ASN A 87 1.96 10.34 -2.03
CA ASN A 87 1.72 10.96 -0.72
C ASN A 87 0.39 11.73 -0.65
N ASN A 88 -0.17 12.04 -1.82
CA ASN A 88 -1.48 12.67 -1.98
C ASN A 88 -2.55 11.63 -2.36
N TYR A 89 -2.31 10.33 -2.20
CA TYR A 89 -3.25 9.24 -2.48
C TYR A 89 -3.74 9.12 -3.93
N HIS A 90 -3.05 9.72 -4.88
CA HIS A 90 -3.26 9.40 -6.28
C HIS A 90 -2.58 8.08 -6.60
N LEU A 91 -3.26 7.28 -7.41
CA LEU A 91 -2.67 6.09 -8.01
C LEU A 91 -1.72 6.54 -9.12
N ARG A 92 -0.43 6.21 -8.99
CA ARG A 92 0.59 6.45 -10.00
C ARG A 92 1.19 5.15 -10.49
N VAL A 93 1.51 5.11 -11.77
CA VAL A 93 2.28 4.04 -12.39
C VAL A 93 3.57 4.62 -12.90
N TYR A 94 4.69 4.06 -12.43
CA TYR A 94 6.01 4.39 -12.89
C TYR A 94 6.56 3.28 -13.78
N SER A 95 7.13 3.69 -14.91
CA SER A 95 7.97 2.82 -15.72
C SER A 95 9.23 2.40 -14.93
N PRO A 96 9.93 1.35 -15.36
CA PRO A 96 11.21 0.94 -14.77
C PRO A 96 12.28 2.05 -14.78
N ARG A 97 12.15 3.03 -15.68
CA ARG A 97 13.06 4.19 -15.80
C ARG A 97 12.59 5.41 -15.01
N GLY A 98 11.53 5.29 -14.19
CA GLY A 98 11.03 6.38 -13.35
C GLY A 98 10.06 7.35 -14.04
N LYS A 99 9.74 7.16 -15.32
CA LYS A 99 8.71 7.97 -16.01
C LYS A 99 7.32 7.63 -15.47
N VAL A 100 6.52 8.64 -15.10
CA VAL A 100 5.09 8.47 -14.83
C VAL A 100 4.37 8.14 -16.14
N VAL A 101 3.71 6.98 -16.18
CA VAL A 101 2.92 6.55 -17.35
C VAL A 101 1.41 6.68 -17.10
N VAL A 102 0.98 6.63 -15.85
CA VAL A 102 -0.42 6.86 -15.44
C VAL A 102 -0.40 7.62 -14.12
N LYS A 103 -1.31 8.58 -13.99
CA LYS A 103 -1.68 9.22 -12.72
C LYS A 103 -3.20 9.32 -12.70
N SER A 104 -3.84 8.85 -11.64
CA SER A 104 -5.28 9.04 -11.48
C SER A 104 -5.59 10.48 -11.05
N ASP A 105 -6.74 11.00 -11.49
CA ASP A 105 -7.30 12.26 -10.96
C ASP A 105 -8.09 12.04 -9.68
N THR A 106 -8.45 10.78 -9.41
CA THR A 106 -9.16 10.37 -8.19
C THR A 106 -8.19 9.87 -7.13
N TYR A 107 -8.57 10.09 -5.88
CA TYR A 107 -7.89 9.60 -4.69
C TYR A 107 -8.36 8.18 -4.31
N TYR A 108 -7.42 7.27 -4.13
CA TYR A 108 -7.71 5.89 -3.75
C TYR A 108 -6.83 5.49 -2.57
N GLY A 109 -7.43 5.00 -1.48
CA GLY A 109 -6.68 4.46 -0.35
C GLY A 109 -6.27 5.42 0.77
N HIS A 110 -6.99 6.54 0.95
CA HIS A 110 -6.96 7.32 2.20
C HIS A 110 -7.30 6.43 3.39
N ASP A 111 -6.33 6.05 4.21
CA ASP A 111 -6.60 5.31 5.44
C ASP A 111 -6.43 6.26 6.63
N PRO A 112 -7.40 6.33 7.56
CA PRO A 112 -7.30 7.23 8.70
C PRO A 112 -6.25 6.78 9.74
N ARG A 113 -5.68 5.57 9.60
CA ARG A 113 -4.65 5.05 10.50
C ARG A 113 -3.27 5.61 10.17
N LEU A 114 -2.46 5.77 11.22
CA LEU A 114 -1.07 6.17 11.14
C LEU A 114 -0.16 4.96 11.40
N ILE A 115 1.04 5.03 10.84
CA ILE A 115 2.18 4.18 11.16
C ILE A 115 3.17 5.09 11.85
N GLU A 116 3.33 4.90 13.15
CA GLU A 116 4.21 5.69 13.99
C GLU A 116 5.67 5.27 13.80
N VAL A 117 6.58 6.12 14.28
CA VAL A 117 8.01 5.82 14.33
C VAL A 117 8.26 4.67 15.32
N GLY A 118 9.27 3.86 15.03
CA GLY A 118 9.49 2.58 15.73
C GLY A 118 10.16 2.68 17.10
N VAL A 119 10.26 3.87 17.70
CA VAL A 119 10.92 4.06 19.00
C VAL A 119 10.02 4.89 19.92
N VAL A 120 9.62 4.25 21.02
CA VAL A 120 9.17 4.93 22.24
C VAL A 120 10.42 5.00 23.11
N ASP A 121 11.03 6.17 23.28
CA ASP A 121 12.06 6.34 24.31
C ASP A 121 11.36 6.22 25.67
N GLU A 122 11.55 5.09 26.35
CA GLU A 122 11.02 4.86 27.71
C GLU A 122 11.68 5.80 28.76
N GLU A 123 12.81 6.44 28.41
CA GLU A 123 13.58 7.32 29.30
C GLU A 123 13.08 8.78 29.34
N LEU A 124 12.30 9.22 28.34
CA LEU A 124 11.64 10.52 28.33
C LEU A 124 10.13 10.32 28.36
N GLY A 125 9.60 10.10 29.56
CA GLY A 125 8.16 10.05 29.79
C GLY A 125 7.46 11.24 29.14
N ASN A 126 6.61 10.96 28.15
CA ASN A 126 5.71 11.88 27.46
C ASN A 126 6.29 13.26 27.10
N LEU A 127 6.69 13.44 25.83
CA LEU A 127 6.43 14.65 25.03
C LEU A 127 7.11 14.53 23.65
N THR A 128 6.53 13.79 22.71
CA THR A 128 6.51 14.19 21.29
C THR A 128 5.30 13.56 20.57
N THR A 129 4.09 13.93 20.97
CA THR A 129 3.03 14.15 19.96
C THR A 129 3.41 15.41 19.18
N GLY A 130 4.49 15.32 18.40
CA GLY A 130 5.15 16.44 17.75
C GLY A 130 4.47 16.80 16.43
N GLY A 131 3.35 17.52 16.52
CA GLY A 131 2.96 18.46 15.48
C GLY A 131 3.83 19.72 15.53
N GLY A 132 5.14 19.56 15.32
CA GLY A 132 6.10 20.67 15.32
C GLY A 132 6.91 20.67 14.03
N ASP A 133 6.87 21.80 13.32
CA ASP A 133 7.70 22.16 12.15
C ASP A 133 9.19 22.20 12.51
N SER A 134 9.73 21.05 12.90
CA SER A 134 11.14 20.83 13.16
C SER A 134 11.73 20.11 11.96
N VAL A 135 12.46 20.90 11.18
CA VAL A 135 13.12 20.57 9.93
C VAL A 135 14.05 19.37 10.14
N GLY A 136 13.57 18.15 9.87
CA GLY A 136 14.38 16.93 9.95
C GLY A 136 13.62 15.63 10.19
N ARG A 137 12.47 15.65 10.88
CA ARG A 137 11.71 14.41 11.19
C ARG A 137 10.46 14.30 10.30
N GLU A 138 10.47 13.37 9.34
CA GLU A 138 9.23 12.97 8.66
C GLU A 138 8.41 12.11 9.63
N GLY A 139 7.56 12.74 10.45
CA GLY A 139 6.74 12.09 11.48
C GLY A 139 5.81 10.98 10.96
N ALA A 140 4.88 10.52 11.81
CA ALA A 140 4.02 9.37 11.53
C ALA A 140 3.44 9.37 10.09
N VAL A 141 3.61 8.25 9.38
CA VAL A 141 3.19 8.11 7.98
C VAL A 141 1.82 7.47 7.95
N ARG A 142 0.90 8.06 7.20
CA ARG A 142 -0.44 7.50 7.03
C ARG A 142 -0.41 6.18 6.28
N TYR A 143 -1.27 5.25 6.68
CA TYR A 143 -1.39 3.97 6.01
C TYR A 143 -1.91 4.18 4.58
N LYS A 144 -1.27 3.52 3.61
CA LYS A 144 -1.72 3.54 2.21
C LYS A 144 -2.45 2.25 1.87
N GLY A 145 -3.66 2.39 1.36
CA GLY A 145 -4.55 1.28 1.01
C GLY A 145 -3.89 0.16 0.19
N ARG A 146 -4.35 -1.08 0.37
CA ARG A 146 -3.83 -2.23 -0.37
C ARG A 146 -4.14 -2.12 -1.87
N LEU A 147 -3.14 -2.41 -2.70
CA LEU A 147 -3.27 -2.56 -4.15
C LEU A 147 -3.15 -4.05 -4.49
N GLN A 148 -4.16 -4.66 -5.12
CA GLN A 148 -4.12 -6.07 -5.49
C GLN A 148 -4.54 -6.30 -6.94
N PHE A 149 -3.63 -6.90 -7.72
CA PHE A 149 -3.91 -7.31 -9.08
C PHE A 149 -4.67 -8.63 -9.15
N VAL A 150 -5.61 -8.71 -10.07
CA VAL A 150 -6.51 -9.85 -10.28
C VAL A 150 -6.66 -10.12 -11.77
N LYS A 151 -6.51 -11.38 -12.17
CA LYS A 151 -6.78 -11.83 -13.54
C LYS A 151 -8.08 -12.64 -13.54
N ASN A 152 -8.98 -12.33 -14.45
CA ASN A 152 -10.19 -13.11 -14.70
C ASN A 152 -10.29 -13.38 -16.22
N GLY A 153 -10.10 -14.63 -16.62
CA GLY A 153 -9.89 -14.98 -18.03
C GLY A 153 -8.73 -14.18 -18.65
N GLY A 154 -8.98 -13.54 -19.79
CA GLY A 154 -8.03 -12.64 -20.45
C GLY A 154 -7.91 -11.24 -19.82
N ARG A 155 -8.87 -10.85 -18.97
CA ARG A 155 -8.97 -9.49 -18.43
C ARG A 155 -8.13 -9.32 -17.17
N ARG A 156 -7.58 -8.11 -17.01
CA ARG A 156 -6.70 -7.72 -15.91
C ARG A 156 -7.33 -6.58 -15.14
N PHE A 157 -7.31 -6.70 -13.82
CA PHE A 157 -7.89 -5.71 -12.91
C PHE A 157 -6.94 -5.35 -11.79
N LEU A 158 -7.06 -4.12 -11.32
CA LEU A 158 -6.52 -3.65 -10.05
C LEU A 158 -7.69 -3.41 -9.09
N VAL A 159 -7.67 -4.08 -7.95
CA VAL A 159 -8.63 -3.91 -6.86
C VAL A 159 -7.97 -3.09 -5.76
N LEU A 160 -8.66 -2.06 -5.28
CA LEU A 160 -8.16 -1.12 -4.27
C LEU A 160 -9.31 -0.48 -3.47
N PRO A 161 -9.05 -0.05 -2.22
CA PRO A 161 -10.06 0.61 -1.40
C PRO A 161 -10.26 2.05 -1.85
N LYS A 162 -11.49 2.53 -1.67
CA LYS A 162 -11.84 3.95 -1.77
C LYS A 162 -12.52 4.37 -0.48
N ASN A 163 -11.79 5.12 0.31
CA ASN A 163 -12.25 5.69 1.57
C ASN A 163 -12.57 7.17 1.32
N TYR A 164 -13.80 7.57 1.61
CA TYR A 164 -14.28 8.93 1.36
C TYR A 164 -13.97 9.78 2.59
N VAL A 165 -13.07 10.73 2.40
CA VAL A 165 -12.66 11.66 3.46
C VAL A 165 -13.68 12.79 3.56
N ALA A 166 -14.05 13.15 4.79
CA ALA A 166 -14.78 14.35 5.11
C ALA A 166 -13.79 15.46 5.53
N GLY A 167 -13.96 16.65 4.93
CA GLY A 167 -13.06 17.80 5.12
C GLY A 167 -11.89 17.83 4.13
N ASN A 168 -11.50 19.03 3.69
CA ASN A 168 -10.46 19.26 2.66
C ASN A 168 -9.01 18.96 3.13
N GLY A 169 -8.81 18.12 4.15
CA GLY A 169 -7.46 17.76 4.62
C GLY A 169 -6.65 18.93 5.20
N LEU A 170 -7.30 20.05 5.54
CA LEU A 170 -6.67 21.27 6.09
C LEU A 170 -5.85 21.03 7.36
N LEU A 171 -6.13 19.94 8.09
CA LEU A 171 -5.26 19.43 9.15
C LEU A 171 -4.66 18.10 8.67
N ASN A 172 -3.35 18.11 8.42
CA ASN A 172 -2.55 16.94 8.02
C ASN A 172 -2.59 15.78 9.03
N GLN A 173 -3.31 15.90 10.15
CA GLN A 173 -3.51 14.86 11.15
C GLN A 173 -4.99 14.44 11.31
N LEU A 174 -5.97 15.22 10.82
CA LEU A 174 -7.39 14.94 10.98
C LEU A 174 -8.01 14.45 9.66
N VAL A 175 -7.92 13.14 9.40
CA VAL A 175 -8.65 12.49 8.30
C VAL A 175 -9.83 11.73 8.89
N ILE A 176 -11.03 12.21 8.61
CA ILE A 176 -12.28 11.57 9.01
C ILE A 176 -12.82 10.81 7.80
N VAL A 177 -13.02 9.50 7.95
CA VAL A 177 -13.61 8.66 6.90
C VAL A 177 -14.92 8.10 7.41
N ASN A 178 -16.03 8.60 6.84
CA ASN A 178 -17.38 8.17 7.23
C ASN A 178 -17.85 6.98 6.39
N ASN A 179 -17.38 6.89 5.15
CA ASN A 179 -17.81 5.87 4.22
C ASN A 179 -16.64 5.31 3.42
N SER A 180 -16.82 4.09 2.94
CA SER A 180 -15.87 3.42 2.07
C SER A 180 -16.55 2.54 1.05
N GLY A 181 -15.81 2.25 -0.01
CA GLY A 181 -16.15 1.30 -1.05
C GLY A 181 -14.93 0.57 -1.56
N LEU A 182 -15.17 -0.42 -2.40
CA LEU A 182 -14.17 -1.13 -3.16
C LEU A 182 -14.22 -0.65 -4.62
N VAL A 183 -13.06 -0.38 -5.20
CA VAL A 183 -12.95 -0.02 -6.61
C VAL A 183 -12.24 -1.14 -7.34
N ILE A 184 -12.73 -1.43 -8.56
CA ILE A 184 -12.08 -2.33 -9.51
C ILE A 184 -11.78 -1.50 -10.76
N LEU A 185 -10.50 -1.37 -11.05
CA LEU A 185 -10.01 -0.73 -12.26
C LEU A 185 -9.58 -1.80 -13.27
N GLY A 186 -10.09 -1.74 -14.49
CA GLY A 186 -9.54 -2.46 -15.63
C GLY A 186 -8.15 -1.92 -15.97
N VAL A 187 -7.23 -2.81 -16.31
CA VAL A 187 -5.86 -2.47 -16.70
C VAL A 187 -5.72 -2.66 -18.20
N ASN A 188 -5.43 -1.58 -18.92
CA ASN A 188 -5.19 -1.59 -20.37
C ASN A 188 -3.84 -0.92 -20.69
N ARG A 189 -3.53 -0.72 -21.99
CA ARG A 189 -2.25 -0.10 -22.41
C ARG A 189 -2.18 1.41 -22.14
N GLU A 190 -3.33 2.07 -22.04
CA GLU A 190 -3.47 3.51 -21.82
C GLU A 190 -3.50 3.86 -20.32
N GLY A 191 -3.84 2.88 -19.48
CA GLY A 191 -3.77 2.98 -18.03
C GLY A 191 -4.87 2.20 -17.33
N PHE A 192 -5.62 2.91 -16.48
CA PHE A 192 -6.67 2.35 -15.65
C PHE A 192 -8.04 2.92 -16.02
N GLU A 193 -9.00 2.03 -16.21
CA GLU A 193 -10.40 2.37 -16.47
C GLU A 193 -11.26 1.87 -15.32
N LYS A 194 -12.18 2.68 -14.81
CA LYS A 194 -13.06 2.25 -13.72
C LYS A 194 -14.12 1.28 -14.24
N VAL A 195 -14.08 0.03 -13.78
CA VAL A 195 -15.04 -1.02 -14.18
C VAL A 195 -16.17 -1.14 -13.17
N LEU A 196 -15.83 -1.05 -11.89
CA LEU A 196 -16.80 -1.16 -10.80
C LEU A 196 -16.36 -0.27 -9.65
N GLU A 197 -17.34 0.35 -9.02
CA GLU A 197 -17.22 0.95 -7.70
C GLU A 197 -18.38 0.42 -6.87
N SER A 198 -18.10 -0.22 -5.74
CA SER A 198 -19.16 -0.71 -4.87
C SER A 198 -19.95 0.47 -4.28
N ASN A 199 -21.19 0.22 -3.90
CA ASN A 199 -21.96 1.16 -3.10
C ASN A 199 -21.16 1.60 -1.85
N LYS A 200 -21.36 2.85 -1.45
CA LYS A 200 -20.77 3.39 -0.22
C LYS A 200 -21.35 2.66 0.98
N GLN A 201 -20.48 2.23 1.89
CA GLN A 201 -20.86 1.62 3.15
C GLN A 201 -20.21 2.39 4.30
N LYS A 202 -20.85 2.43 5.46
CA LYS A 202 -20.35 3.15 6.64
C LYS A 202 -19.00 2.58 7.09
N GLY A 203 -18.16 3.45 7.64
CA GLY A 203 -16.81 3.14 8.10
C GLY A 203 -15.77 3.15 6.98
N PHE A 204 -14.51 2.95 7.35
CA PHE A 204 -13.39 2.88 6.43
C PHE A 204 -12.99 1.43 6.11
N LEU A 205 -12.48 1.21 4.90
CA LEU A 205 -12.02 -0.09 4.44
C LEU A 205 -10.56 -0.29 4.87
N ALA A 206 -10.35 -0.99 5.99
CA ALA A 206 -9.03 -1.21 6.57
C ALA A 206 -8.25 -2.34 5.90
N ALA A 207 -8.94 -3.36 5.38
CA ALA A 207 -8.30 -4.46 4.68
C ALA A 207 -9.25 -5.13 3.68
N PHE A 208 -8.68 -5.71 2.64
CA PHE A 208 -9.39 -6.68 1.80
C PHE A 208 -8.43 -7.76 1.32
N ARG A 209 -9.02 -8.84 0.82
CA ARG A 209 -8.32 -9.94 0.18
C ARG A 209 -9.13 -10.41 -1.02
N VAL A 210 -8.47 -10.45 -2.18
CA VAL A 210 -9.02 -11.14 -3.34
C VAL A 210 -8.54 -12.60 -3.35
N VAL A 211 -9.49 -13.51 -3.49
CA VAL A 211 -9.32 -14.97 -3.55
C VAL A 211 -9.77 -15.44 -4.93
N PRO A 212 -8.84 -15.77 -5.84
CA PRO A 212 -9.21 -16.32 -7.15
C PRO A 212 -10.00 -17.63 -7.01
N ARG A 213 -11.06 -17.79 -7.79
CA ARG A 213 -11.81 -19.05 -7.88
C ARG A 213 -11.06 -20.04 -8.77
N LYS A 214 -11.31 -21.34 -8.54
CA LYS A 214 -10.77 -22.42 -9.40
C LYS A 214 -11.32 -22.29 -10.83
N GLY A 215 -10.56 -22.79 -11.80
CA GLY A 215 -10.99 -22.84 -13.21
C GLY A 215 -11.14 -21.47 -13.88
N GLY A 216 -10.64 -20.39 -13.29
CA GLY A 216 -10.73 -19.05 -13.89
C GLY A 216 -12.13 -18.44 -13.83
N ALA A 217 -13.03 -18.95 -12.99
CA ALA A 217 -14.41 -18.47 -12.81
C ALA A 217 -14.51 -17.14 -12.01
N GLY A 218 -13.53 -16.25 -12.15
CA GLY A 218 -13.46 -14.99 -11.40
C GLY A 218 -12.75 -15.10 -10.05
N ALA A 219 -13.11 -14.21 -9.13
CA ALA A 219 -12.50 -14.11 -7.81
C ALA A 219 -13.50 -13.57 -6.78
N ASP A 220 -13.40 -14.07 -5.55
CA ASP A 220 -14.11 -13.55 -4.40
C ASP A 220 -13.33 -12.43 -3.74
N VAL A 221 -14.02 -11.40 -3.28
CA VAL A 221 -13.39 -10.31 -2.52
C VAL A 221 -13.96 -10.28 -1.12
N HIS A 222 -13.09 -10.56 -0.14
CA HIS A 222 -13.41 -10.39 1.27
C HIS A 222 -12.91 -9.04 1.73
N ILE A 223 -13.77 -8.29 2.40
CA ILE A 223 -13.50 -6.92 2.85
C ILE A 223 -13.70 -6.84 4.35
N LEU A 224 -12.81 -6.10 5.02
CA LEU A 224 -12.91 -5.75 6.43
C LEU A 224 -13.08 -4.23 6.51
N ARG A 225 -14.22 -3.84 7.05
CA ARG A 225 -14.53 -2.45 7.39
C ARG A 225 -14.47 -2.26 8.88
N THR A 226 -14.15 -1.05 9.27
CA THR A 226 -14.04 -0.64 10.66
C THR A 226 -14.50 0.81 10.78
N GLU A 227 -14.91 1.18 11.97
CA GLU A 227 -15.32 2.52 12.32
C GLU A 227 -14.32 3.04 13.35
N ARG A 228 -13.96 4.31 13.23
CA ARG A 228 -13.24 5.02 14.29
C ARG A 228 -14.26 5.86 15.03
N ASN A 229 -14.58 5.46 16.24
CA ASN A 229 -15.32 6.28 17.17
C ASN A 229 -14.33 7.01 18.06
N PHE A 230 -14.55 8.30 18.28
CA PHE A 230 -13.86 9.04 19.32
C PHE A 230 -14.69 8.87 20.58
N ILE A 231 -14.09 8.34 21.64
CA ILE A 231 -14.66 8.36 22.98
C ILE A 231 -13.89 9.46 23.70
N SER A 232 -14.60 10.53 24.06
CA SER A 232 -14.09 11.65 24.88
C SER A 232 -14.34 11.36 26.35
#